data_AF-A0A6J4PV09-F1
#
_entry.id   AF-A0A6J4PV09-F1
#
_cell.length_a   1.000
_cell.length_b   1.000
_cell.length_c   1.000
_cell.angle_alpha   90.00
_cell.angle_beta   90.00
_cell.angle_gamma   90.00
#
_symmetry.space_group_name_H-M   'P 1'
#
loop_
_entity.id
_entity.type
_entity.pdbx_description
1 polymer ?
#
loop_
_entity_poly.entity_id
_entity_poly.type
_entity_poly.pdbx_seq_one_letter_code
_entity_poly.pdbx_strand_id
1 'polypeptide(L)'
;AGTHVQQREAAQVFHYDLDDYRFIKFFFYLTDVDISSGPHAYIRGTHKDKKLLHQLIGTRCADIDDEKIVECYGAQNVVNVCGKAGFGFVENPLCFHKGTQPTEKPRLMLQIEYAINDYGNIHEAWGS
;
A
#
# COMPACT_ATOMS: atom_id res chain seq x y z
N ALA A 1 -4.34 1.51 -18.87
CA ALA A 1 -4.47 1.47 -17.40
C ALA A 1 -5.95 1.63 -17.04
N GLY A 2 -6.40 1.09 -15.90
CA GLY A 2 -7.76 1.34 -15.41
C GLY A 2 -7.97 2.82 -15.06
N THR A 3 -9.22 3.22 -14.84
CA THR A 3 -9.51 4.55 -14.29
C THR A 3 -8.92 4.69 -12.89
N HIS A 4 -8.73 5.93 -12.42
CA HIS A 4 -8.24 6.17 -11.06
C HIS A 4 -9.10 5.49 -9.99
N VAL A 5 -10.42 5.45 -10.19
CA VAL A 5 -11.36 4.73 -9.31
C VAL A 5 -11.05 3.23 -9.28
N GLN A 6 -10.87 2.60 -10.44
CA GLN A 6 -10.52 1.18 -10.54
C GLN A 6 -9.16 0.88 -9.90
N GLN A 7 -8.19 1.78 -10.04
CA GLN A 7 -6.88 1.65 -9.41
C GLN A 7 -7.00 1.75 -7.89
N ARG A 8 -7.79 2.69 -7.38
CA ARG A 8 -8.05 2.83 -5.94
C ARG A 8 -8.74 1.60 -5.36
N GLU A 9 -9.79 1.09 -6.00
CA GLU A 9 -10.47 -0.15 -5.59
C GLU A 9 -9.53 -1.36 -5.57
N ALA A 10 -8.57 -1.42 -6.49
CA ALA A 10 -7.56 -2.47 -6.56
C ALA A 10 -6.33 -2.22 -5.66
N ALA A 11 -6.35 -1.18 -4.80
CA ALA A 11 -5.22 -0.78 -3.95
C ALA A 11 -3.92 -0.47 -4.74
N GLN A 12 -4.08 0.08 -5.96
CA GLN A 12 -3.00 0.38 -6.91
C GLN A 12 -2.55 1.85 -6.94
N VAL A 13 -3.10 2.68 -6.06
CA VAL A 13 -2.66 4.07 -5.79
C VAL A 13 -2.00 4.12 -4.41
N PHE A 14 -1.10 5.07 -4.17
CA PHE A 14 -0.49 5.23 -2.85
C PHE A 14 -1.53 5.58 -1.80
N HIS A 15 -1.68 4.69 -0.82
CA HIS A 15 -2.52 4.86 0.35
C HIS A 15 -1.76 4.40 1.59
N TYR A 16 -2.35 4.57 2.75
CA TYR A 16 -1.92 3.89 3.96
C TYR A 16 -3.17 3.49 4.72
N ASP A 17 -3.05 2.41 5.47
CA ASP A 17 -4.19 1.83 6.14
C ASP A 17 -4.42 2.53 7.48
N LEU A 18 -5.68 2.61 7.90
CA LEU A 18 -6.10 3.18 9.18
C LEU A 18 -6.99 2.20 9.94
N ASP A 19 -6.69 0.91 9.82
CA ASP A 19 -7.49 -0.20 10.37
C ASP A 19 -7.45 -0.25 11.91
N ASP A 20 -6.32 0.10 12.52
CA ASP A 20 -6.15 0.23 13.98
C ASP A 20 -5.06 1.29 14.30
N TYR A 21 -4.95 1.72 15.55
CA TYR A 21 -3.82 2.57 15.98
C TYR A 21 -2.53 1.76 16.19
N ARG A 22 -2.63 0.42 16.36
CA ARG A 22 -1.48 -0.50 16.49
C ARG A 22 -1.76 -1.82 15.80
N PHE A 23 -1.19 -1.95 14.60
CA PHE A 23 -1.33 -3.14 13.76
C PHE A 23 -0.09 -3.33 12.89
N ILE A 24 0.07 -4.55 12.40
CA ILE A 24 1.20 -4.96 11.58
C ILE A 24 0.74 -5.97 10.54
N LYS A 25 1.23 -5.82 9.30
CA LYS A 25 0.90 -6.73 8.18
C LYS A 25 2.15 -7.51 7.78
N PHE A 26 1.97 -8.82 7.64
CA PHE A 26 2.95 -9.75 7.10
C PHE A 26 2.50 -10.17 5.71
N PHE A 27 3.43 -10.13 4.76
CA PHE A 27 3.19 -10.47 3.38
C PHE A 27 4.13 -11.58 2.93
N PHE A 28 3.62 -12.54 2.16
CA PHE A 28 4.40 -13.60 1.57
C PHE A 28 4.04 -13.75 0.10
N TYR A 29 5.03 -13.72 -0.78
CA TYR A 29 4.82 -14.00 -2.19
C TYR A 29 4.62 -15.50 -2.41
N LEU A 30 3.52 -15.88 -3.08
CA LEU A 30 3.23 -17.27 -3.47
C LEU A 30 3.65 -17.57 -4.92
N THR A 31 4.05 -16.54 -5.65
CA THR A 31 4.62 -16.59 -7.00
C THR A 31 5.94 -15.83 -7.02
N ASP A 32 6.77 -16.04 -8.03
CA ASP A 32 7.90 -15.16 -8.29
C ASP A 32 7.42 -13.75 -8.66
N VAL A 33 7.99 -12.72 -8.03
CA VAL A 33 7.63 -11.33 -8.23
C VAL A 33 8.85 -10.51 -8.61
N ASP A 34 8.82 -10.02 -9.85
CA ASP A 34 9.72 -8.99 -10.37
C ASP A 34 8.93 -7.68 -10.60
N ILE A 35 9.57 -6.67 -11.19
CA ILE A 35 8.93 -5.36 -11.46
C ILE A 35 7.72 -5.48 -12.41
N SER A 36 7.73 -6.41 -13.37
CA SER A 36 6.60 -6.59 -14.31
C SER A 36 5.44 -7.39 -13.72
N SER A 37 5.64 -7.99 -12.54
CA SER A 37 4.63 -8.75 -11.81
C SER A 37 3.72 -7.87 -10.92
N GLY A 38 3.96 -6.56 -10.84
CA GLY A 38 3.20 -5.65 -9.98
C GLY A 38 3.54 -5.80 -8.48
N PRO A 39 4.81 -5.64 -8.07
CA PRO A 39 5.23 -5.80 -6.68
C PRO A 39 4.53 -4.84 -5.73
N HIS A 40 4.57 -5.17 -4.44
CA HIS A 40 4.28 -4.20 -3.39
C HIS A 40 5.29 -3.06 -3.46
N ALA A 41 4.81 -1.83 -3.39
CA ALA A 41 5.64 -0.63 -3.36
C ALA A 41 5.31 0.17 -2.12
N TYR A 42 6.33 0.72 -1.46
CA TYR A 42 6.16 1.60 -0.31
C TYR A 42 7.08 2.81 -0.39
N ILE A 43 6.75 3.87 0.36
CA ILE A 43 7.59 5.06 0.48
C ILE A 43 8.25 5.07 1.86
N ARG A 44 9.55 4.78 1.88
CA ARG A 44 10.35 4.64 3.09
C ARG A 44 10.20 5.84 4.02
N GLY A 45 10.03 5.57 5.32
CA GLY A 45 9.96 6.58 6.38
C GLY A 45 8.57 7.18 6.62
N THR A 46 7.61 6.99 5.70
CA THR A 46 6.30 7.66 5.79
C THR A 46 5.35 7.13 6.87
N HIS A 47 5.74 6.09 7.62
CA HIS A 47 5.06 5.67 8.85
C HIS A 47 5.44 6.54 10.06
N LYS A 48 6.51 7.34 9.97
CA LYS A 48 6.96 8.30 10.99
C LYS A 48 6.94 9.74 10.48
N ASP A 49 7.48 9.96 9.29
CA ASP A 49 7.72 11.28 8.71
C ASP A 49 6.64 11.67 7.69
N LYS A 50 5.37 11.35 7.98
CA LYS A 50 4.25 11.72 7.11
C LYS A 50 3.93 13.20 7.25
N LYS A 51 3.76 13.93 6.15
CA LYS A 51 3.37 15.35 6.19
C LYS A 51 2.03 15.52 6.92
N LEU A 52 1.90 16.58 7.71
CA LEU A 52 0.70 16.86 8.52
C LEU A 52 -0.58 16.84 7.67
N LEU A 53 -0.56 17.44 6.49
CA LEU A 53 -1.71 17.43 5.58
C LEU A 53 -2.17 16.00 5.25
N HIS A 54 -1.24 15.08 4.99
CA HIS A 54 -1.58 13.70 4.63
C HIS A 54 -2.09 12.90 5.84
N GLN A 55 -1.71 13.30 7.07
CA GLN A 55 -2.30 12.76 8.30
C GLN A 55 -3.74 13.27 8.48
N LEU A 56 -4.00 14.56 8.22
CA LEU A 56 -5.31 15.18 8.39
C LEU A 56 -6.37 14.66 7.41
N ILE A 57 -5.99 14.39 6.15
CA ILE A 57 -6.91 13.89 5.13
C ILE A 57 -7.08 12.36 5.17
N GLY A 58 -6.25 11.64 5.92
CA GLY A 58 -6.43 10.21 6.17
C GLY A 58 -6.40 9.35 4.91
N THR A 59 -7.35 8.42 4.83
CA THR A 59 -7.58 7.51 3.69
C THR A 59 -7.83 8.23 2.36
N ARG A 60 -8.24 9.51 2.38
CA ARG A 60 -8.42 10.33 1.16
C ARG A 60 -7.10 10.66 0.46
N CYS A 61 -5.95 10.33 1.05
CA CYS A 61 -4.69 10.35 0.31
C CYS A 61 -4.73 9.46 -0.94
N ALA A 62 -5.57 8.42 -0.95
CA ALA A 62 -5.79 7.57 -2.11
C ALA A 62 -6.43 8.29 -3.31
N ASP A 63 -6.90 9.54 -3.14
CA ASP A 63 -7.43 10.38 -4.23
C ASP A 63 -6.34 11.32 -4.83
N ILE A 64 -5.13 11.29 -4.29
CA ILE A 64 -4.01 12.11 -4.76
C ILE A 64 -3.20 11.32 -5.80
N ASP A 65 -2.91 11.93 -6.94
CA ASP A 65 -2.03 11.35 -7.96
C ASP A 65 -0.69 10.89 -7.36
N ASP A 66 -0.28 9.68 -7.71
CA ASP A 66 0.96 9.07 -7.22
C ASP A 66 2.18 9.95 -7.47
N GLU A 67 2.24 10.66 -8.60
CA GLU A 67 3.33 11.56 -8.93
C GLU A 67 3.49 12.67 -7.89
N LYS A 68 2.38 13.22 -7.39
CA LYS A 68 2.39 14.28 -6.36
C LYS A 68 2.80 13.74 -5.01
N ILE A 69 2.37 12.51 -4.67
CA ILE A 69 2.82 11.83 -3.46
C ILE A 69 4.33 11.59 -3.55
N VAL A 70 4.83 11.08 -4.67
CA VAL A 70 6.26 10.82 -4.87
C VAL A 70 7.08 12.11 -4.85
N GLU A 71 6.61 13.20 -5.45
CA GLU A 71 7.25 14.52 -5.37
C GLU A 71 7.38 15.00 -3.92
N CYS A 72 6.34 14.77 -3.10
CA CYS A 72 6.32 15.16 -1.70
C CYS A 72 7.36 14.45 -0.81
N TYR A 73 7.70 13.20 -1.12
CA TYR A 73 8.53 12.34 -0.29
C TYR A 73 9.86 11.91 -0.94
N GLY A 74 10.05 12.21 -2.22
CA GLY A 74 11.24 11.89 -3.01
C GLY A 74 11.19 10.50 -3.65
N ALA A 75 11.42 10.45 -4.96
CA ALA A 75 11.45 9.21 -5.75
C ALA A 75 12.47 8.19 -5.23
N GLN A 76 13.59 8.64 -4.66
CA GLN A 76 14.61 7.79 -4.03
C GLN A 76 14.11 6.99 -2.83
N ASN A 77 12.99 7.39 -2.23
CA ASN A 77 12.38 6.71 -1.09
C ASN A 77 11.32 5.69 -1.51
N VAL A 78 10.96 5.63 -2.80
CA VAL A 78 10.05 4.62 -3.33
C VAL A 78 10.79 3.30 -3.47
N VAL A 79 10.30 2.27 -2.82
CA VAL A 79 10.91 0.94 -2.81
C VAL A 79 9.90 -0.07 -3.32
N ASN A 80 10.27 -0.77 -4.39
CA ASN A 80 9.54 -1.95 -4.87
C ASN A 80 10.11 -3.19 -4.19
N VAL A 81 9.23 -3.98 -3.59
CA VAL A 81 9.60 -5.22 -2.91
C VAL A 81 9.46 -6.37 -3.90
N CYS A 82 10.57 -6.77 -4.54
CA CYS A 82 10.61 -7.94 -5.41
C CYS A 82 11.17 -9.15 -4.64
N GLY A 83 10.75 -10.35 -5.01
CA GLY A 83 11.16 -11.57 -4.33
C GLY A 83 10.66 -12.82 -5.03
N LYS A 84 11.31 -13.96 -4.77
CA LYS A 84 10.87 -15.27 -5.26
C LYS A 84 9.70 -15.79 -4.43
N ALA A 85 8.98 -16.79 -4.94
CA ALA A 85 7.96 -17.48 -4.16
C ALA A 85 8.55 -17.94 -2.80
N GLY A 86 7.82 -17.71 -1.72
CA GLY A 86 8.26 -17.92 -0.33
C GLY A 86 8.96 -16.71 0.31
N PHE A 87 9.33 -15.68 -0.45
CA PHE A 87 9.87 -14.45 0.12
C PHE A 87 8.78 -13.74 0.93
N GLY A 88 9.11 -13.39 2.17
CA GLY A 88 8.22 -12.69 3.09
C GLY A 88 8.79 -11.36 3.56
N PHE A 89 7.91 -10.40 3.83
CA PHE A 89 8.25 -9.11 4.41
C PHE A 89 7.17 -8.63 5.37
N VAL A 90 7.54 -7.70 6.24
CA VAL A 90 6.65 -7.13 7.25
C VAL A 90 6.59 -5.61 7.07
N GLU A 91 5.40 -5.04 7.24
CA GLU A 91 5.14 -3.63 7.05
C GLU A 91 4.38 -3.04 8.22
N ASN A 92 4.73 -1.80 8.58
CA ASN A 92 3.84 -0.94 9.35
C ASN A 92 2.86 -0.29 8.36
N PRO A 93 1.55 -0.60 8.40
CA PRO A 93 0.63 -0.19 7.34
C PRO A 93 0.32 1.31 7.30
N LEU A 94 0.78 2.08 8.31
CA LEU A 94 0.78 3.54 8.28
C LEU A 94 1.80 4.10 7.27
N CYS A 95 2.70 3.27 6.74
CA CYS A 95 3.56 3.63 5.62
C CYS A 95 2.71 3.81 4.36
N PHE A 96 3.01 4.83 3.54
CA PHE A 96 2.43 4.90 2.20
C PHE A 96 2.88 3.67 1.41
N HIS A 97 1.91 2.95 0.87
CA HIS A 97 2.12 1.72 0.12
C HIS A 97 1.05 1.54 -0.95
N LYS A 98 1.30 0.61 -1.88
CA LYS A 98 0.38 0.19 -2.94
C LYS A 98 0.82 -1.14 -3.56
N GLY A 99 -0.11 -1.84 -4.20
CA GLY A 99 0.24 -2.84 -5.22
C GLY A 99 0.46 -2.17 -6.57
N THR A 100 1.63 -2.28 -7.18
CA THR A 100 1.79 -1.77 -8.56
C THR A 100 1.00 -2.63 -9.55
N GLN A 101 0.56 -2.04 -10.66
CA GLN A 101 -0.21 -2.76 -11.68
C GLN A 101 0.68 -3.83 -12.35
N PRO A 102 0.29 -5.12 -12.30
CA PRO A 102 1.00 -6.16 -13.06
C PRO A 102 0.87 -5.93 -14.56
N THR A 103 1.96 -6.10 -15.30
CA THR A 103 2.00 -5.86 -16.76
C THR A 103 2.20 -7.14 -17.57
N GLU A 104 3.02 -8.07 -17.09
CA GLU A 104 3.38 -9.29 -17.84
C GLU A 104 2.93 -10.57 -17.16
N LYS A 105 2.99 -10.62 -15.83
CA LYS A 105 2.76 -11.83 -15.05
C LYS A 105 1.85 -11.52 -13.87
N PRO A 106 0.97 -12.46 -13.47
CA PRO A 106 0.18 -12.29 -12.27
C PRO A 106 1.05 -12.38 -11.02
N ARG A 107 0.59 -11.77 -9.94
CA ARG A 107 1.17 -11.89 -8.61
C ARG A 107 0.14 -12.47 -7.66
N LEU A 108 0.50 -13.55 -6.99
CA LEU A 108 -0.24 -14.09 -5.86
C LEU A 108 0.51 -13.83 -4.57
N MET A 109 -0.18 -13.31 -3.56
CA MET A 109 0.39 -12.92 -2.28
C MET A 109 -0.56 -13.34 -1.15
N LEU A 110 0.01 -13.84 -0.06
CA LEU A 110 -0.67 -14.05 1.21
C LEU A 110 -0.39 -12.85 2.13
N GLN A 111 -1.45 -12.27 2.70
CA GLN A 111 -1.36 -11.25 3.74
C GLN A 111 -1.91 -11.83 5.05
N ILE A 112 -1.22 -11.56 6.15
CA ILE A 112 -1.67 -11.85 7.52
C ILE A 112 -1.56 -10.55 8.31
N GLU A 113 -2.64 -10.15 8.94
CA GLU A 113 -2.71 -8.92 9.74
C GLU A 113 -2.96 -9.24 11.21
N TYR A 114 -2.24 -8.52 12.08
CA TYR A 114 -2.47 -8.54 13.51
C TYR A 114 -2.80 -7.13 13.98
N ALA A 115 -3.97 -6.96 14.57
CA ALA A 115 -4.47 -5.74 15.19
C ALA A 115 -4.84 -6.00 16.66
N ILE A 116 -4.93 -4.94 17.46
CA ILE A 116 -5.37 -5.03 18.86
C ILE A 116 -6.90 -5.00 18.94
N ASN A 117 -7.54 -4.21 18.09
CA ASN A 117 -8.98 -4.04 18.06
C ASN A 117 -9.52 -4.32 16.67
N ASP A 118 -10.77 -4.79 16.64
CA ASP A 118 -11.57 -4.84 15.43
C ASP A 118 -12.59 -3.69 15.51
N TYR A 119 -12.41 -2.66 14.68
CA TYR A 119 -13.34 -1.54 14.56
C TYR A 119 -14.44 -1.79 13.51
N GLY A 120 -14.53 -3.01 12.97
CA GLY A 120 -15.36 -3.35 11.82
C GLY A 120 -14.76 -2.83 10.51
N ASN A 121 -15.51 -3.02 9.42
CA ASN A 121 -15.04 -2.65 8.09
C ASN A 121 -15.13 -1.12 7.89
N ILE A 122 -14.07 -0.39 8.27
CA ILE A 122 -14.01 1.07 8.11
C ILE A 122 -14.16 1.52 6.65
N HIS A 123 -13.91 0.61 5.70
CA HIS A 123 -14.12 0.86 4.27
C HIS A 123 -15.59 0.85 3.85
N GLU A 124 -16.49 0.17 4.59
CA GLU A 124 -17.93 0.17 4.32
C GLU A 124 -18.64 1.37 4.96
N ALA A 125 -18.13 1.89 6.07
CA ALA A 125 -18.78 2.96 6.84
C ALA A 125 -18.78 4.34 6.15
N TRP A 126 -17.93 4.52 5.12
CA TRP A 126 -17.74 5.81 4.45
C TRP A 126 -17.99 5.81 2.93
N GLY A 127 -18.53 4.72 2.38
CA GLY A 127 -19.14 4.67 1.06
C GLY A 127 -18.18 4.77 -0.14
N SER A 128 -18.46 3.92 -1.12
CA SER A 128 -18.18 4.12 -2.55
C SER A 128 -18.56 5.51 -3.05
#